data_AF-A0A947ARV7-F1
#
_entry.id   AF-A0A947ARV7-F1
#
_cell.length_a   1.000
_cell.length_b   1.000
_cell.length_c   1.000
_cell.angle_alpha   90.00
_cell.angle_beta   90.00
_cell.angle_gamma   90.00
#
_symmetry.space_group_name_H-M   'P 1'
#
loop_
_entity.id
_entity.type
_entity.pdbx_description
1 polymer ?
#
loop_
_entity_poly.entity_id
_entity_poly.type
_entity_poly.pdbx_seq_one_letter_code
_entity_poly.pdbx_strand_id
1 'polypeptide(L)' 'IRLLTYELAVRFLSDYLVGNRYFKVSDDEENLRRALTQIKLLNDIEGQQVGIEAIASSPS' A
#
# COMPACT_ATOMS: atom_id res chain seq x y z
N ILE A 1 -3.54 2.47 10.02
CA ILE A 1 -2.99 2.83 8.69
C ILE A 1 -2.14 1.69 8.12
N ARG A 2 -1.12 1.20 8.85
CA ARG A 2 -0.21 0.11 8.43
C ARG A 2 -0.89 -1.14 7.83
N LEU A 3 -1.89 -1.71 8.51
CA LEU A 3 -2.56 -2.94 8.07
C LEU A 3 -3.25 -2.80 6.70
N LEU A 4 -3.95 -1.68 6.47
CA LEU A 4 -4.64 -1.43 5.20
C LEU A 4 -3.65 -1.29 4.04
N THR A 5 -2.54 -0.58 4.26
CA THR A 5 -1.47 -0.41 3.26
C THR A 5 -0.83 -1.76 2.93
N TYR A 6 -0.54 -2.59 3.94
CA TYR A 6 -0.03 -3.95 3.74
C TYR A 6 -1.02 -4.83 2.97
N GLU A 7 -2.29 -4.82 3.36
CA GLU A 7 -3.34 -5.60 2.70
C GLU A 7 -3.46 -5.22 1.21
N LEU A 8 -3.44 -3.92 0.88
CA LEU A 8 -3.48 -3.44 -0.50
C LEU A 8 -2.24 -3.84 -1.30
N ALA A 9 -1.04 -3.77 -0.71
CA ALA A 9 0.18 -4.24 -1.35
C ALA A 9 0.07 -5.72 -1.76
N VAL A 10 -0.40 -6.57 -0.84
CA VAL A 10 -0.60 -8.00 -1.10
C VAL A 10 -1.69 -8.23 -2.16
N ARG A 11 -2.80 -7.49 -2.11
CA ARG A 11 -3.88 -7.60 -3.10
C ARG A 11 -3.42 -7.24 -4.51
N PHE A 12 -2.70 -6.12 -4.68
CA PHE A 12 -2.17 -5.73 -5.98
C PHE A 12 -1.12 -6.72 -6.50
N LEU A 13 -0.19 -7.17 -5.64
CA LEU A 13 0.80 -8.16 -6.03
C LEU A 13 0.16 -9.48 -6.44
N SER A 14 -0.83 -9.94 -5.66
CA SER A 14 -1.57 -11.17 -5.97
C SER A 14 -2.31 -11.04 -7.30
N ASP A 15 -2.97 -9.90 -7.54
CA ASP A 15 -3.68 -9.65 -8.79
C ASP A 15 -2.73 -9.63 -10.00
N TYR A 16 -1.55 -9.00 -9.86
CA TYR A 16 -0.50 -9.04 -10.86
C TYR A 16 -0.06 -10.48 -11.19
N LEU A 17 0.21 -11.30 -10.18
CA LEU A 17 0.65 -12.69 -10.36
C LEU A 17 -0.40 -13.58 -11.06
N VAL A 18 -1.69 -13.23 -10.97
CA VAL A 18 -2.77 -13.96 -11.65
C VAL A 18 -3.22 -13.32 -12.97
N GLY A 19 -2.50 -12.30 -13.44
CA GLY A 19 -2.74 -11.65 -14.73
C GLY A 19 -3.78 -10.53 -14.70
N ASN A 20 -3.80 -9.72 -13.63
CA ASN A 20 -4.62 -8.50 -13.50
C ASN A 20 -6.12 -8.73 -13.70
N ARG A 21 -6.71 -9.69 -12.97
CA ARG A 21 -8.11 -10.12 -13.15
C ARG A 21 -9.11 -9.30 -12.35
N TYR A 22 -8.69 -8.72 -11.23
CA TYR A 22 -9.59 -8.07 -10.28
C TYR A 22 -9.60 -6.55 -10.43
N PHE A 23 -8.42 -5.93 -10.46
CA PHE A 23 -8.30 -4.48 -10.61
C PHE A 23 -8.19 -4.11 -12.09
N LYS A 24 -8.94 -3.07 -12.50
CA LYS A 24 -8.75 -2.49 -13.83
C LYS A 24 -7.34 -1.91 -13.93
N VAL A 25 -6.67 -2.25 -15.02
CA VAL A 25 -5.33 -1.78 -15.38
C VAL A 25 -5.32 -1.23 -16.80
N SER A 26 -4.41 -0.31 -17.04
CA SER A 26 -4.12 0.32 -18.33
C SER A 26 -2.96 -0.37 -19.05
N ASP A 27 -2.11 -1.08 -18.31
CA ASP A 27 -1.00 -1.90 -18.82
C ASP A 27 -0.68 -3.07 -17.86
N ASP A 28 0.05 -4.06 -18.36
CA ASP A 28 0.31 -5.33 -17.67
C ASP A 28 1.08 -5.19 -16.35
N GLU A 29 1.85 -4.11 -16.18
CA GLU A 29 2.69 -3.86 -15.01
C GLU A 29 2.04 -2.93 -13.98
N GLU A 30 0.83 -2.41 -14.24
CA GLU A 30 0.24 -1.38 -13.39
C GLU A 30 0.03 -1.86 -11.95
N ASN A 31 -0.49 -3.07 -11.76
CA ASN A 31 -0.65 -3.64 -10.42
C ASN A 31 0.69 -3.94 -9.74
N LEU A 32 1.74 -4.29 -10.49
CA LEU A 32 3.09 -4.43 -9.92
C LEU A 32 3.59 -3.07 -9.38
N ARG A 33 3.45 -2.00 -10.16
CA ARG A 33 3.84 -0.65 -9.72
C ARG A 33 3.01 -0.17 -8.53
N ARG A 34 1.70 -0.46 -8.51
CA ARG A 34 0.82 -0.18 -7.36
C ARG A 34 1.28 -0.94 -6.12
N ALA A 35 1.59 -2.23 -6.24
CA ALA A 35 2.11 -3.04 -5.13
C ALA A 35 3.42 -2.47 -4.57
N LEU A 36 4.40 -2.16 -5.43
CA LEU A 36 5.69 -1.58 -5.02
C LEU A 36 5.50 -0.21 -4.33
N THR A 37 4.57 0.61 -4.81
CA THR A 37 4.24 1.90 -4.19
C THR A 37 3.64 1.71 -2.80
N GLN A 38 2.73 0.76 -2.62
CA GLN A 38 2.16 0.45 -1.30
C GLN A 38 3.21 -0.14 -0.34
N ILE A 39 4.14 -0.97 -0.83
CA ILE A 39 5.27 -1.49 -0.02
C ILE A 39 6.18 -0.35 0.44
N LYS A 40 6.51 0.58 -0.46
CA LYS A 40 7.30 1.77 -0.09
C LYS A 40 6.57 2.60 0.96
N LEU A 41 5.28 2.87 0.74
CA LEU A 41 4.46 3.61 1.69
C LEU A 41 4.38 2.90 3.05
N LEU A 42 4.31 1.57 3.07
CA LEU A 42 4.34 0.78 4.30
C LEU A 42 5.62 1.03 5.08
N ASN A 43 6.78 0.95 4.43
CA ASN A 43 8.07 1.25 5.05
C ASN A 43 8.13 2.70 5.57
N ASP A 44 7.62 3.66 4.79
CA ASP A 44 7.59 5.07 5.17
C ASP A 44 6.69 5.31 6.39
N ILE A 45 5.54 4.60 6.49
CA ILE A 45 4.63 4.63 7.65
C ILE A 45 5.32 4.04 8.89
N GLU A 46 6.00 2.90 8.74
CA GLU A 46 6.73 2.26 9.84
C GLU A 46 7.87 3.16 10.36
N GLY A 47 8.61 3.80 9.46
CA GLY A 47 9.67 4.74 9.81
C GLY A 47 9.18 6.03 10.49
N GLN A 48 7.92 6.43 10.24
CA GLN A 48 7.32 7.65 10.79
C GLN A 48 6.26 7.38 11.87
N GLN A 49 6.18 6.14 12.38
CA GLN A 49 5.08 5.70 13.25
C GLN A 49 4.88 6.65 14.46
N VAL A 50 5.95 7.04 15.14
CA VAL A 50 5.89 7.95 16.30
C VAL A 50 5.30 9.31 15.94
N GLY A 51 5.73 9.90 14.81
CA GLY A 51 5.24 11.22 14.37
C GLY A 51 3.77 11.17 13.99
N ILE A 52 3.35 10.09 13.31
CA ILE A 52 1.95 9.86 12.93
C ILE A 52 1.07 9.72 14.19
N GLU A 53 1.50 8.93 15.18
CA GLU A 53 0.77 8.73 16.43
C GLU A 53 0.64 10.03 17.25
N ALA A 54 1.70 10.85 17.29
CA ALA A 54 1.67 12.14 17.96
C ALA A 54 0.64 13.11 17.33
N ILE A 55 0.59 13.17 16.00
CA ILE A 55 -0.40 14.00 15.26
C ILE A 55 -1.81 13.48 15.50
N ALA A 56 -2.03 12.16 15.37
CA ALA A 56 -3.35 11.55 15.53
C ALA A 56 -3.92 11.69 16.95
N SER A 57 -3.06 11.79 17.96
CA SER A 57 -3.43 11.91 19.37
C SER A 57 -3.53 13.36 19.86
N SER A 58 -3.21 14.34 19.00
CA SER A 58 -3.31 15.76 19.35
C SER A 58 -4.79 16.19 19.38
N PRO A 59 -5.30 16.76 20.49
CA PRO A 59 -6.69 17.19 20.56
C PRO A 59 -6.95 18.34 19.58
N SER A 60 -7.98 18.18 18.75
CA SER A 60 -8.53 19.20 17.85
C SER A 60 -9.20 20.34 18.61
#